data_AF-A0A963MDI9-F1
#
_entry.id   AF-A0A963MDI9-F1
#
_cell.length_a   1.000
_cell.length_b   1.000
_cell.length_c   1.000
_cell.angle_alpha   90.00
_cell.angle_beta   90.00
_cell.angle_gamma   90.00
#
_symmetry.space_group_name_H-M   'P 1'
#
loop_
_entity.id
_entity.type
_entity.pdbx_description
1 polymer ?
#
loop_
_entity_poly.entity_id
_entity_poly.type
_entity_poly.pdbx_seq_one_letter_code
_entity_poly.pdbx_strand_id
1 'polypeptide(L)'
;MNPARPHVLVSRAIFPEIIDRLAQHFDVEANQADELWPRDEFIRRLQGKAGVFTTGVERIDADVLKACPGLKICANMAVGYNNFDV
;
A
#
# COMPACT_ATOMS: atom_id res chain seq x y z
N MET A 1 21.72 1.95 -16.42
CA MET A 1 20.87 2.61 -15.41
C MET A 1 20.01 1.52 -14.82
N ASN A 2 20.16 1.20 -13.53
CA ASN A 2 19.24 0.28 -12.88
C ASN A 2 17.85 0.95 -12.92
N PRO A 3 16.79 0.34 -13.47
CA PRO A 3 15.46 0.94 -13.39
C PRO A 3 15.18 1.29 -11.92
N ALA A 4 14.67 2.50 -11.66
CA ALA A 4 14.35 2.94 -10.31
C ALA A 4 13.48 1.89 -9.61
N ARG A 5 13.78 1.57 -8.35
CA ARG A 5 13.02 0.56 -7.60
C ARG A 5 11.57 1.02 -7.47
N PRO A 6 10.56 0.13 -7.67
CA PRO A 6 9.17 0.53 -7.49
C PRO A 6 8.91 0.92 -6.04
N HIS A 7 8.12 1.98 -5.84
CA HIS A 7 7.71 2.42 -4.51
C HIS A 7 6.48 1.63 -4.04
N VAL A 8 6.48 1.19 -2.79
CA VAL A 8 5.33 0.50 -2.18
C VAL A 8 4.96 1.12 -0.84
N LEU A 9 3.67 1.08 -0.50
CA LEU A 9 3.13 1.52 0.78
C LEU A 9 2.67 0.32 1.61
N VAL A 10 3.08 0.25 2.87
CA VAL A 10 2.49 -0.65 3.88
C VAL A 10 1.61 0.20 4.80
N SER A 11 0.28 0.00 4.74
CA SER A 11 -0.71 0.91 5.33
C SER A 11 -0.88 0.78 6.84
N ARG A 12 -0.48 -0.35 7.43
CA ARG A 12 -0.60 -0.67 8.86
C ARG A 12 0.71 -1.21 9.40
N ALA A 13 0.84 -1.26 10.72
CA ALA A 13 2.00 -1.89 11.33
C ALA A 13 1.98 -3.40 11.07
N ILE A 14 3.08 -3.90 10.49
CA ILE A 14 3.38 -5.32 10.30
C ILE A 14 4.76 -5.63 10.88
N PHE A 15 5.11 -6.91 11.00
CA PHE A 15 6.42 -7.32 11.51
C PHE A 15 7.59 -6.69 10.73
N PRO A 16 8.61 -6.14 11.41
CA PRO A 16 9.76 -5.49 10.76
C PRO A 16 10.47 -6.38 9.73
N GLU A 17 10.58 -7.68 10.00
CA GLU A 17 11.20 -8.66 9.08
C GLU A 17 10.51 -8.73 7.70
N ILE A 18 9.21 -8.44 7.62
CA ILE A 18 8.47 -8.39 6.36
C ILE A 18 8.82 -7.11 5.61
N ILE A 19 8.96 -5.98 6.32
CA ILE A 19 9.40 -4.71 5.75
C ILE A 19 10.83 -4.84 5.22
N ASP A 20 11.72 -5.45 5.99
CA ASP A 20 13.10 -5.70 5.59
C ASP A 20 13.17 -6.55 4.32
N ARG A 21 12.33 -7.59 4.22
CA ARG A 21 12.20 -8.40 3.01
C ARG A 21 11.69 -7.59 1.82
N LEU A 22 10.70 -6.72 2.02
CA LEU A 22 10.20 -5.84 0.95
C LEU A 22 11.27 -4.83 0.51
N ALA A 23 12.04 -4.27 1.45
CA ALA A 23 13.08 -3.27 1.20
C ALA A 23 14.27 -3.79 0.37
N GLN A 24 14.42 -5.11 0.27
CA GLN A 24 15.39 -5.74 -0.65
C GLN A 24 15.03 -5.50 -2.12
N HIS A 25 13.75 -5.26 -2.43
CA HIS A 25 13.23 -5.19 -3.80
C HIS A 25 12.57 -3.84 -4.13
N PHE A 26 12.03 -3.15 -3.13
CA PHE A 26 11.20 -1.96 -3.28
C PHE A 26 11.69 -0.80 -2.41
N ASP A 27 11.30 0.41 -2.78
CA ASP A 27 11.41 1.57 -1.92
C ASP A 27 10.15 1.64 -1.04
N VAL A 28 10.28 1.22 0.22
CA VAL A 28 9.15 0.98 1.12
C VAL A 28 8.86 2.21 1.99
N GLU A 29 7.61 2.67 1.96
CA GLU A 29 7.03 3.51 3.01
C GLU A 29 6.15 2.64 3.91
N ALA A 30 6.38 2.65 5.22
CA ALA A 30 5.65 1.80 6.15
C ALA A 30 5.05 2.60 7.32
N ASN A 31 3.75 2.40 7.57
CA ASN A 31 3.03 2.96 8.71
C ASN A 31 3.29 2.16 10.00
N GLN A 32 4.52 2.20 10.50
CA GLN A 32 4.88 1.47 11.74
C GLN A 32 4.33 2.15 13.01
N ALA A 33 3.86 3.39 12.91
CA ALA A 33 3.09 4.04 13.98
C ALA A 33 1.63 3.53 14.08
N ASP A 34 1.21 2.69 13.12
CA ASP A 34 -0.13 2.11 13.02
C ASP A 34 -1.27 3.14 13.03
N GLU A 35 -1.00 4.34 12.52
CA GLU A 35 -1.96 5.44 12.47
C GLU A 35 -3.12 5.08 11.54
N LEU A 36 -4.36 5.35 11.97
CA LEU A 36 -5.51 5.26 11.07
C LEU A 36 -5.58 6.54 10.25
N TRP A 37 -5.40 6.42 8.94
CA TRP A 37 -5.46 7.56 8.04
C TRP A 37 -6.88 7.78 7.52
N PRO A 38 -7.34 9.05 7.48
CA PRO A 38 -8.47 9.42 6.65
C PRO A 38 -8.24 9.04 5.19
N ARG A 39 -9.32 8.83 4.44
CA ARG A 39 -9.27 8.40 3.04
C ARG A 39 -8.40 9.29 2.16
N ASP A 40 -8.50 10.60 2.32
CA ASP A 40 -7.74 11.56 1.51
C ASP A 40 -6.23 11.48 1.81
N GLU A 41 -5.86 11.26 3.07
CA GLU A 41 -4.47 11.06 3.48
C GLU A 41 -3.91 9.73 2.96
N PHE A 42 -4.72 8.67 3.00
CA PHE A 42 -4.36 7.38 2.40
C PHE A 42 -4.11 7.52 0.89
N ILE A 43 -5.01 8.19 0.15
CA ILE A 43 -4.83 8.47 -1.29
C ILE A 43 -3.59 9.33 -1.53
N ARG A 44 -3.33 10.33 -0.68
CA ARG A 44 -2.14 11.19 -0.78
C ARG A 44 -0.84 10.40 -0.66
N ARG A 45 -0.77 9.46 0.29
CA ARG A 45 0.40 8.58 0.48
C ARG A 45 0.56 7.54 -0.62
N LEU A 46 -0.54 7.14 -1.26
CA LEU A 46 -0.52 6.24 -2.42
C LEU A 46 -0.04 6.91 -3.71
N GLN A 47 0.01 8.25 -3.78
CA GLN A 47 0.48 8.94 -4.97
C GLN A 47 1.91 8.53 -5.32
N GLY A 48 2.12 8.12 -6.57
CA GLY A 48 3.41 7.66 -7.09
C GLY A 48 3.84 6.26 -6.64
N LYS A 49 3.01 5.54 -5.88
CA LYS A 49 3.30 4.14 -5.49
C LYS A 49 2.88 3.18 -6.60
N ALA A 50 3.70 2.15 -6.81
CA ALA A 50 3.40 1.04 -7.70
C ALA A 50 2.60 -0.07 -7.03
N GLY A 51 2.62 -0.15 -5.70
CA GLY A 51 1.88 -1.15 -4.93
C GLY A 51 1.51 -0.70 -3.53
N VAL A 52 0.48 -1.33 -2.97
CA VAL A 52 0.07 -1.15 -1.57
C VAL A 52 -0.14 -2.51 -0.90
N PHE A 53 0.24 -2.61 0.37
CA PHE A 53 -0.03 -3.74 1.25
C PHE A 53 -0.98 -3.29 2.37
N THR A 54 -2.20 -3.81 2.35
CA THR A 54 -3.30 -3.48 3.27
C THR A 54 -3.60 -4.63 4.24
N THR A 55 -4.35 -4.36 5.30
CA THR A 55 -4.73 -5.41 6.29
C THR A 55 -6.25 -5.46 6.52
N GLY A 56 -7.04 -5.25 5.47
CA GLY A 56 -8.51 -5.31 5.52
C GLY A 56 -9.22 -4.04 6.00
N VAL A 57 -8.50 -3.04 6.50
CA VAL A 57 -9.07 -1.76 6.97
C VAL A 57 -9.22 -0.77 5.83
N GLU A 58 -8.22 -0.68 4.96
CA GLU A 58 -8.23 0.25 3.84
C GLU A 58 -9.18 -0.23 2.75
N ARG A 59 -10.15 0.61 2.39
CA ARG A 59 -11.04 0.36 1.25
C ARG A 59 -10.33 0.71 -0.05
N ILE A 60 -10.23 -0.25 -0.95
CA ILE A 60 -9.75 -0.08 -2.32
C ILE A 60 -10.95 -0.17 -3.27
N ASP A 61 -11.31 0.95 -3.88
CA ASP A 61 -12.42 1.05 -4.83
C ASP A 61 -12.01 1.84 -6.08
N ALA A 62 -12.94 2.00 -7.02
CA ALA A 62 -12.69 2.67 -8.29
C ALA A 62 -12.13 4.10 -8.14
N ASP A 63 -12.53 4.84 -7.10
CA ASP A 63 -12.05 6.21 -6.89
C ASP A 63 -10.59 6.23 -6.43
N VAL A 64 -10.19 5.29 -5.55
CA VAL A 64 -8.78 5.13 -5.15
C VAL A 64 -7.92 4.77 -6.35
N LEU A 65 -8.36 3.82 -7.18
CA LEU A 65 -7.62 3.39 -8.38
C LEU A 65 -7.52 4.51 -9.41
N LYS A 66 -8.59 5.28 -9.61
CA LYS A 66 -8.62 6.44 -10.50
C LYS A 66 -7.69 7.56 -10.01
N ALA A 67 -7.65 7.79 -8.69
CA ALA A 67 -6.76 8.77 -8.08
C ALA A 67 -5.29 8.33 -8.09
N CYS A 68 -5.02 7.02 -8.17
CA CYS A 68 -3.67 6.44 -8.11
C CYS A 68 -3.37 5.60 -9.36
N PRO A 69 -3.28 6.19 -10.57
CA PRO A 69 -3.15 5.45 -11.82
C PRO A 69 -1.83 4.66 -11.96
N GLY A 70 -0.82 4.97 -11.13
CA GLY A 70 0.44 4.24 -11.06
C GLY A 70 0.37 2.94 -10.26
N LEU A 71 -0.72 2.72 -9.51
CA LEU A 71 -0.90 1.56 -8.65
C LEU A 71 -1.17 0.32 -9.51
N LYS A 72 -0.29 -0.68 -9.44
CA LYS A 72 -0.34 -1.90 -10.25
C LYS A 72 -0.83 -3.12 -9.47
N ILE A 73 -0.72 -3.08 -8.14
CA ILE A 73 -1.08 -4.17 -7.25
C ILE A 73 -1.55 -3.66 -5.90
N CYS A 74 -2.64 -4.24 -5.39
CA CYS A 74 -3.07 -4.10 -4.01
C CYS A 74 -2.99 -5.49 -3.35
N ALA A 75 -2.05 -5.68 -2.44
CA ALA A 75 -1.90 -6.91 -1.65
C ALA A 75 -2.67 -6.75 -0.33
N ASN A 76 -3.44 -7.76 0.06
CA ASN A 76 -4.24 -7.70 1.28
C ASN A 76 -3.85 -8.84 2.24
N MET A 77 -3.48 -8.49 3.47
CA MET A 77 -3.27 -9.42 4.56
C MET A 77 -4.59 -9.67 5.30
N ALA A 78 -5.55 -10.27 4.61
CA ALA A 78 -6.81 -10.75 5.17
C ALA A 78 -7.34 -11.90 4.30
N VAL A 79 -8.13 -12.79 4.91
CA VAL A 79 -8.81 -13.88 4.17
C VAL A 79 -9.93 -13.31 3.31
N GLY A 80 -10.70 -12.36 3.85
CA GLY A 80 -11.74 -11.65 3.13
C GLY A 80 -11.19 -10.44 2.37
N TYR A 81 -11.88 -10.06 1.29
CA TYR A 81 -11.55 -8.91 0.45
C TYR A 81 -12.74 -7.97 0.29
N ASN A 82 -13.68 -7.95 1.25
CA ASN A 82 -14.85 -7.05 1.21
C ASN A 82 -14.47 -5.55 1.21
N ASN A 83 -13.24 -5.23 1.60
CA ASN A 83 -12.67 -3.91 1.51
C ASN A 83 -12.20 -3.56 0.08
N PHE A 84 -12.13 -4.53 -0.83
CA PHE A 84 -11.80 -4.34 -2.24
C PHE A 84 -13.08 -4.46 -3.08
N ASP A 85 -13.29 -3.48 -3.97
CA ASP A 85 -14.32 -3.53 -5.00
C ASP A 85 -13.77 -4.27 -6.23
N VAL A 86 -14.04 -5.58 -6.33
CA VAL A 86 -13.49 -6.52 -7.33
C VAL A 86 -14.51 -6.84 -8.41
#